data_AF-A0A5Q2N3R3-F1
#
_entry.id   AF-A0A5Q2N3R3-F1
#
_cell.length_a   1.000
_cell.length_b   1.000
_cell.length_c   1.000
_cell.angle_alpha   90.00
_cell.angle_beta   90.00
_cell.angle_gamma   90.00
#
_symmetry.space_group_name_H-M   'P 1'
#
loop_
_entity.id
_entity.type
_entity.pdbx_description
1 polymer ?
#
loop_
_entity_poly.entity_id
_entity_poly.type
_entity_poly.pdbx_seq_one_letter_code
_entity_poly.pdbx_strand_id
1 'polypeptide(L)' 'MTGPRDSVIGVKKELVLRKFLTSLPVRFETASGTLQLCAVLTNLGEKGKAKDIERINLTIEP' A
#
# COMPACT_ATOMS: atom_id res chain seq x y z
N MET A 1 -1.55 -2.84 -1.43
CA MET A 1 -1.53 -2.15 -0.13
C MET A 1 -2.41 -0.92 -0.26
N THR A 2 -3.26 -0.66 0.73
CA THR A 2 -4.05 0.57 0.82
C THR A 2 -3.52 1.38 1.99
N GLY A 3 -2.97 2.56 1.73
CA GLY A 3 -2.22 3.33 2.72
C GLY A 3 -1.34 4.43 2.11
N PRO A 4 -0.38 4.99 2.87
CA PRO A 4 0.45 6.10 2.40
C PRO A 4 1.27 5.71 1.17
N ARG A 5 1.09 6.46 0.07
CA ARG A 5 1.76 6.21 -1.21
C ARG A 5 3.26 6.44 -1.12
N ASP A 6 3.65 7.59 -0.57
CA ASP A 6 5.04 8.06 -0.56
C ASP A 6 5.78 7.54 0.68
N SER A 7 5.82 6.22 0.81
CA SER A 7 6.34 5.50 1.97
C SER A 7 7.09 4.22 1.57
N VAL A 8 7.77 3.58 2.53
CA VAL A 8 8.33 2.23 2.32
C VAL A 8 7.46 1.24 3.08
N ILE A 9 6.60 0.53 2.35
CA ILE A 9 5.63 -0.44 2.91
C ILE A 9 4.75 0.21 4.02
N GLY A 10 4.34 1.46 3.82
CA GLY A 10 3.50 2.20 4.78
C GLY A 10 4.27 2.90 5.91
N VAL A 11 5.58 2.72 6.02
CA VAL A 11 6.44 3.33 7.04
C VAL A 11 7.12 4.58 6.49
N LYS A 12 7.34 5.60 7.35
CA LYS A 12 8.15 6.78 7.00
C LYS A 12 9.49 6.34 6.41
N LYS A 13 9.78 6.77 5.19
CA LYS A 13 10.93 6.32 4.39
C LYS A 13 12.27 6.56 5.10
N GLU A 14 12.39 7.65 5.86
CA GLU A 14 13.59 8.04 6.60
C GLU A 14 13.97 7.03 7.67
N LEU A 15 12.97 6.44 8.35
CA LEU A 15 13.19 5.43 9.39
C LEU A 15 13.71 4.12 8.80
N VAL A 16 13.16 3.73 7.64
CA VAL A 16 13.61 2.54 6.92
C VAL A 16 15.01 2.74 6.37
N LEU A 17 15.30 3.89 5.75
CA LEU A 17 16.64 4.24 5.28
C LEU A 17 17.66 4.22 6.42
N ARG A 18 17.34 4.81 7.58
CA ARG A 18 18.21 4.78 8.76
C ARG A 18 18.51 3.35 9.19
N LYS A 19 17.50 2.48 9.28
CA LYS A 19 17.69 1.06 9.65
C LYS A 19 18.63 0.35 8.68
N PHE A 20 18.48 0.55 7.37
CA PHE A 20 19.32 -0.10 6.37
C PHE A 20 20.75 0.44 6.31
N LEU A 21 20.93 1.76 6.47
CA LEU A 21 22.24 2.39 6.43
C LEU A 21 23.07 2.11 7.69
N THR A 22 22.45 2.06 8.86
CA THR A 22 23.16 1.90 10.14
C THR A 22 23.14 0.49 10.69
N SER A 23 22.25 -0.38 10.18
CA SER A 23 21.97 -1.71 10.74
C SER A 23 21.56 -1.72 12.22
N LEU A 24 21.20 -0.55 12.79
CA LEU A 24 20.75 -0.43 14.17
C LEU A 24 19.23 -0.58 14.27
N PRO A 25 18.70 -0.99 15.45
CA PRO A 25 17.26 -0.98 15.70
C PRO A 25 16.66 0.43 15.55
N VAL A 26 15.55 0.52 14.81
CA VAL A 26 14.77 1.75 14.63
C VAL A 26 13.30 1.42 14.85
N ARG A 27 12.59 2.24 15.63
CA ARG A 27 11.14 2.14 15.79
C ARG A 27 10.48 2.63 14.51
N PHE A 28 9.61 1.81 13.93
CA PHE A 28 8.84 2.20 12.74
C PHE A 28 7.60 3.01 13.13
N GLU A 29 7.27 3.97 12.27
CA GLU A 29 6.09 4.81 12.36
C GLU A 29 5.43 4.90 10.99
N THR A 30 4.10 4.89 10.99
CA THR A 30 3.30 5.00 9.76
C THR A 30 3.54 6.35 9.09
N ALA A 31 3.69 6.34 7.77
CA ALA A 31 3.77 7.55 6.96
C ALA A 31 2.39 8.24 6.86
N SER A 32 2.39 9.51 6.46
CA SER A 32 1.18 10.32 6.23
C SER A 32 1.23 10.98 4.85
N GLY A 33 0.19 11.72 4.48
CA GLY A 33 0.10 12.42 3.19
C GLY A 33 -0.74 11.64 2.18
N THR A 34 -0.37 11.73 0.90
CA THR A 34 -1.06 11.10 -0.23
C THR A 34 -1.32 9.62 0.02
N LEU A 35 -2.58 9.21 -0.15
CA LEU A 35 -3.01 7.84 0.04
C LEU A 35 -3.15 7.13 -1.30
N GLN A 36 -2.86 5.84 -1.28
CA GLN A 36 -3.05 4.92 -2.39
C GLN A 36 -4.09 3.89 -1.98
N LEU A 37 -5.13 3.71 -2.79
CA LEU A 37 -6.06 2.59 -2.70
C LEU A 37 -5.76 1.62 -3.83
N CYS A 38 -5.56 0.35 -3.47
CA CYS A 38 -5.41 -0.74 -4.43
C CYS A 38 -6.44 -1.82 -4.11
N ALA A 39 -7.29 -2.15 -5.07
CA ALA A 39 -8.30 -3.19 -4.96
C ALA A 39 -8.47 -3.92 -6.30
N VAL A 40 -9.29 -4.97 -6.26
CA VAL A 40 -9.72 -5.70 -7.45
C VAL A 40 -11.24 -5.77 -7.43
N LEU A 41 -11.86 -5.39 -8.53
CA LEU A 41 -13.27 -5.61 -8.81
C LEU A 41 -13.40 -6.86 -9.68
N THR A 42 -14.28 -7.77 -9.30
CA THR A 42 -14.56 -8.98 -10.09
C THR A 42 -16.02 -9.36 -9.93
N ASN A 43 -16.63 -9.80 -11.03
CA ASN A 43 -17.96 -10.37 -11.01
C ASN A 43 -17.88 -11.90 -10.90
N LEU A 44 -18.57 -12.46 -9.91
CA LEU A 44 -18.69 -13.90 -9.75
C LEU A 44 -19.89 -14.43 -10.55
N GLY A 45 -19.67 -15.48 -11.32
CA GLY A 45 -20.70 -16.22 -12.03
C GLY A 45 -21.29 -17.37 -11.23
N GLU A 46 -22.14 -18.14 -11.90
CA GLU A 46 -22.74 -19.33 -11.32
C GLU A 46 -21.64 -20.30 -10.83
N LYS A 47 -21.86 -20.88 -9.64
CA LYS A 47 -20.90 -21.76 -8.95
C LYS A 47 -19.62 -21.05 -8.48
N GLY A 48 -19.62 -19.71 -8.39
CA GLY A 48 -18.52 -18.93 -7.79
C GLY A 48 -17.30 -18.73 -8.70
N LYS A 49 -17.40 -19.02 -10.00
CA LYS A 49 -16.33 -18.75 -10.96
C LYS A 49 -16.27 -17.26 -11.30
N ALA A 50 -15.13 -16.61 -11.13
CA ALA A 50 -14.92 -15.24 -11.59
C ALA A 50 -15.09 -15.14 -13.11
N LYS A 51 -15.83 -14.14 -13.60
CA LYS A 51 -16.07 -13.87 -15.02
C LYS A 51 -15.08 -12.86 -15.61
N ASP A 52 -14.62 -11.93 -14.77
CA ASP A 52 -13.74 -10.84 -15.14
C ASP A 52 -12.84 -10.47 -13.96
N ILE A 53 -11.87 -9.60 -14.22
CA ILE A 53 -11.03 -9.01 -13.19
C ILE A 53 -10.63 -7.60 -13.64
N GLU A 54 -10.96 -6.61 -12.82
CA GLU A 54 -10.58 -5.23 -13.02
C GLU A 54 -9.74 -4.75 -11.85
N ARG A 55 -8.63 -4.07 -12.15
CA ARG A 55 -7.74 -3.52 -11.13
C ARG A 55 -8.15 -2.09 -10.80
N ILE A 56 -8.40 -1.83 -9.53
CA ILE A 56 -8.60 -0.48 -9.00
C ILE A 56 -7.27 0.00 -8.41
N ASN A 57 -6.75 1.11 -8.94
CA ASN A 57 -5.54 1.77 -8.48
C ASN A 57 -5.81 3.28 -8.42
N LEU A 58 -6.12 3.79 -7.23
CA LEU A 58 -6.57 5.17 -7.01
C LEU A 58 -5.62 5.92 -6.08
N THR A 59 -5.25 7.13 -6.50
CA THR A 59 -4.47 8.07 -5.68
C THR A 59 -5.42 9.09 -5.09
N ILE A 60 -5.36 9.28 -3.78
CA ILE A 60 -6.19 10.22 -3.03
C ILE A 60 -5.24 11.25 -2.42
N GLU A 61 -5.31 12.48 -2.92
CA GLU A 61 -4.59 13.61 -2.36
C GLU A 61 -5.36 14.14 -1.13
N PRO A 62 -4.66 14.54 -0.05
CA PRO A 62 -5.27 15.01 1.20
C PRO A 62 -5.94 16.38 1.08
#